data_AF-A0A7R9FJE5-F1
#
_entry.id   AF-A0A7R9FJE5-F1
#
_cell.length_a   1.000
_cell.length_b   1.000
_cell.length_c   1.000
_cell.angle_alpha   90.00
_cell.angle_beta   90.00
_cell.angle_gamma   90.00
#
_symmetry.space_group_name_H-M   'P 1'
#
loop_
_entity.id
_entity.type
_entity.pdbx_description
1 polymer ?
#
loop_
_entity_poly.entity_id
_entity_poly.type
_entity_poly.pdbx_seq_one_letter_code
_entity_poly.pdbx_strand_id
1 'polypeptide(L)'
;MQLSSERQGSTAREVDYSDTAMDLNKPRAYWYCNREFDDEKILIQHQKAKHFKCHICHKKLYTGPGLSIHCMQVHKETIDKVPNSLPNRSNIEIEIYGMEGIPPDDIKEHERQRQGRM
;
A
#
# COMPACT_ATOMS: atom_id res chain seq x y z
N MET A 1 -17.45 -65.16 -2.09
CA MET A 1 -16.34 -64.39 -1.48
C MET A 1 -15.73 -63.52 -2.58
N GLN A 2 -15.72 -62.21 -2.33
CA GLN A 2 -14.98 -61.10 -2.97
C GLN A 2 -14.88 -61.01 -4.51
N LEU A 3 -15.53 -59.95 -5.03
CA LEU A 3 -15.31 -59.31 -6.32
C LEU A 3 -14.32 -58.16 -6.17
N SER A 4 -13.23 -58.23 -6.94
CA SER A 4 -12.55 -57.18 -7.72
C SER A 4 -12.53 -55.70 -7.29
N SER A 5 -11.34 -55.14 -7.51
CA SER A 5 -11.00 -53.88 -8.20
C SER A 5 -10.37 -52.77 -7.36
N GLU A 6 -9.15 -52.46 -7.80
CA GLU A 6 -8.27 -51.38 -7.39
C GLU A 6 -8.93 -50.01 -7.64
N ARG A 7 -8.73 -49.07 -6.72
CA ARG A 7 -8.92 -47.65 -7.00
C ARG A 7 -7.69 -46.88 -6.55
N GLN A 8 -6.99 -46.33 -7.54
CA GLN A 8 -6.04 -45.25 -7.39
C GLN A 8 -6.80 -44.02 -6.86
N GLY A 9 -6.36 -43.49 -5.72
CA GLY A 9 -6.82 -42.22 -5.17
C GLY A 9 -5.66 -41.25 -5.16
N SER A 10 -5.65 -40.34 -6.13
CA SER A 10 -4.78 -39.17 -6.20
C SER A 10 -4.91 -38.34 -4.92
N THR A 11 -3.84 -38.24 -4.12
CA THR A 11 -3.78 -37.31 -3.00
C THR A 11 -3.58 -35.91 -3.56
N ALA A 12 -4.64 -35.11 -3.52
CA ALA A 12 -4.57 -33.66 -3.72
C ALA A 12 -3.48 -33.10 -2.80
N ARG A 13 -2.56 -32.30 -3.36
CA ARG A 13 -1.52 -31.61 -2.58
C ARG A 13 -2.21 -30.76 -1.52
N GLU A 14 -1.95 -31.08 -0.25
CA GLU A 14 -2.35 -30.27 0.89
C GLU A 14 -1.72 -28.88 0.72
N VAL A 15 -2.56 -27.85 0.63
CA VAL A 15 -2.10 -26.46 0.58
C VAL A 15 -1.74 -26.09 2.01
N ASP A 16 -0.45 -26.09 2.31
CA ASP A 16 0.05 -25.74 3.63
C ASP A 16 -0.13 -24.22 3.86
N TYR A 17 -1.16 -23.87 4.63
CA TYR A 17 -1.50 -22.49 5.01
C TYR A 17 -0.48 -21.86 5.98
N SER A 18 0.55 -22.62 6.40
CA SER A 18 1.65 -22.09 7.21
C SER A 18 2.66 -21.24 6.43
N ASP A 19 2.60 -21.21 5.08
CA ASP A 19 3.43 -20.34 4.23
C ASP A 19 2.90 -18.89 4.14
N THR A 20 1.72 -18.62 4.73
CA THR A 20 1.15 -17.27 4.88
C THR A 20 1.63 -16.54 6.13
N ALA A 21 2.84 -16.82 6.59
CA ALA A 21 3.56 -15.84 7.40
C ALA A 21 3.86 -14.65 6.48
N MET A 22 2.93 -13.69 6.43
CA MET A 22 3.14 -12.39 5.79
C MET A 22 4.44 -11.81 6.33
N ASP A 23 5.50 -11.95 5.55
CA ASP A 23 6.84 -11.49 5.89
C ASP A 23 6.79 -9.97 6.11
N LEU A 24 6.70 -9.59 7.39
CA LEU A 24 6.65 -8.21 7.87
C LEU A 24 7.93 -7.43 7.52
N ASN A 25 8.96 -8.11 7.01
CA ASN A 25 10.25 -7.54 6.66
C ASN A 25 10.44 -7.31 5.15
N LYS A 26 9.39 -7.48 4.34
CA LYS A 26 9.46 -7.37 2.88
C LYS A 26 9.11 -5.95 2.42
N PRO A 27 9.99 -5.26 1.67
CA PRO A 27 9.83 -3.84 1.41
C PRO A 27 8.52 -3.56 0.66
N ARG A 28 7.64 -2.76 1.27
CA ARG A 28 6.32 -2.42 0.70
C ARG A 28 6.51 -1.16 -0.11
N ALA A 29 6.54 -1.29 -1.43
CA ALA A 29 6.63 -0.14 -2.32
C ALA A 29 5.44 0.80 -2.04
N TYR A 30 5.70 1.98 -1.50
CA TYR A 30 4.67 2.84 -0.97
C TYR A 30 3.75 3.36 -2.08
N TRP A 31 2.43 3.33 -1.81
CA TRP A 31 1.39 3.55 -2.80
C TRP A 31 1.64 4.80 -3.66
N TYR A 32 1.96 5.95 -3.07
CA TYR A 32 2.15 7.18 -3.84
C TYR A 32 3.38 7.21 -4.76
N CYS A 33 4.48 6.50 -4.44
CA CYS A 33 5.77 6.72 -5.13
C CYS A 33 6.60 5.46 -5.42
N ASN A 34 6.05 4.27 -5.13
CA ASN A 34 6.70 2.97 -5.28
C ASN A 34 8.09 2.86 -4.61
N ARG A 35 8.36 3.67 -3.58
CA ARG A 35 9.60 3.56 -2.80
C ARG A 35 9.45 2.55 -1.68
N GLU A 36 10.52 1.82 -1.45
CA GLU A 36 10.61 0.80 -0.41
C GLU A 36 11.15 1.40 0.89
N PHE A 37 10.64 0.91 2.02
CA PHE A 37 11.02 1.37 3.36
C PHE A 37 11.12 0.18 4.30
N ASP A 38 12.16 0.17 5.13
CA ASP A 38 12.44 -0.92 6.08
C ASP A 38 11.66 -0.79 7.39
N ASP A 39 11.21 0.42 7.73
CA ASP A 39 10.48 0.74 8.96
C ASP A 39 9.29 1.66 8.64
N GLU A 40 8.14 1.35 9.24
CA GLU A 40 6.93 2.17 9.16
C GLU A 40 7.16 3.61 9.61
N LYS A 41 8.02 3.85 10.60
CA LYS A 41 8.40 5.21 11.04
C LYS A 41 9.12 5.97 9.93
N ILE A 42 10.02 5.31 9.20
CA ILE A 42 10.76 5.91 8.09
C ILE A 42 9.79 6.20 6.93
N LEU A 43 8.88 5.27 6.65
CA LEU A 43 7.80 5.47 5.69
C LEU A 43 6.94 6.70 6.03
N ILE A 44 6.45 6.81 7.26
CA ILE A 44 5.64 7.95 7.71
C ILE A 44 6.45 9.25 7.62
N GLN A 45 7.73 9.23 7.98
CA GLN A 45 8.59 10.39 7.81
C GLN A 45 8.73 10.81 6.34
N HIS A 46 8.87 9.84 5.42
CA HIS A 46 8.89 10.09 3.98
C HIS A 46 7.58 10.70 3.49
N GLN A 47 6.43 10.13 3.88
CA GLN A 47 5.09 10.64 3.55
C GLN A 47 4.98 12.12 3.89
N LYS A 48 5.30 12.46 5.15
CA LYS A 48 5.27 13.83 5.67
C LYS A 48 6.20 14.78 4.91
N ALA A 49 7.39 14.32 4.54
CA ALA A 49 8.40 15.15 3.91
C ALA A 49 8.18 15.37 2.41
N LYS A 50 7.64 14.35 1.70
CA LYS A 50 7.57 14.33 0.24
C LYS A 50 6.16 14.54 -0.30
N HIS A 51 5.14 13.99 0.35
CA HIS A 51 3.75 13.99 -0.13
C HIS A 51 2.88 14.98 0.64
N PHE A 52 3.07 15.07 1.95
CA PHE A 52 2.23 15.89 2.84
C PHE A 52 2.95 17.14 3.35
N LYS A 53 3.84 17.71 2.53
CA LYS A 53 4.53 18.96 2.83
C LYS A 53 3.87 20.11 2.07
N CYS A 54 3.37 21.10 2.80
CA CYS A 54 2.87 22.34 2.21
C CYS A 54 3.97 23.01 1.37
N HIS A 55 3.66 23.36 0.12
CA HIS A 55 4.62 24.01 -0.77
C HIS A 55 4.84 25.49 -0.43
N ILE A 56 3.96 26.08 0.38
CA ILE A 56 3.97 27.50 0.74
C ILE A 56 4.72 27.73 2.04
N CYS A 57 4.23 27.16 3.15
CA CYS A 57 4.85 27.35 4.48
C CYS A 57 5.72 26.18 4.93
N HIS A 58 5.87 25.14 4.11
CA HIS A 58 6.68 23.94 4.42
C HIS A 58 6.26 23.15 5.66
N LYS A 59 5.07 23.43 6.22
CA LYS A 59 4.45 22.62 7.26
C LYS A 59 4.24 21.21 6.75
N LYS A 60 4.61 20.23 7.58
CA LYS A 60 4.39 18.80 7.32
C LYS A 60 3.08 18.37 7.99
N LEU A 61 2.21 17.74 7.22
CA LEU A 61 0.93 17.20 7.62
C LEU A 61 1.00 15.67 7.57
N TYR A 62 -0.04 15.00 8.07
CA TYR A 62 -0.05 13.53 8.17
C TYR A 62 -0.79 12.84 7.04
N THR A 63 -1.73 13.51 6.37
CA THR A 63 -2.62 12.91 5.37
C THR A 63 -2.89 13.88 4.22
N GLY A 64 -3.36 13.34 3.09
CA GLY A 64 -3.76 14.10 1.91
C GLY A 64 -4.87 15.13 2.19
N PRO A 65 -6.01 14.72 2.79
CA PRO A 65 -7.07 15.66 3.15
C PRO A 65 -6.58 16.75 4.12
N GLY A 66 -5.73 16.38 5.08
CA GLY A 66 -5.11 17.33 6.00
C GLY A 66 -4.23 18.37 5.31
N LEU A 67 -3.50 18.00 4.25
CA LEU A 67 -2.74 18.93 3.41
C LEU A 67 -3.69 19.88 2.63
N SER A 68 -4.74 19.34 2.01
CA SER A 68 -5.70 20.13 1.25
C SER A 68 -6.41 21.17 2.12
N ILE A 69 -6.94 20.74 3.27
CA ILE A 69 -7.58 21.62 4.26
C ILE A 69 -6.60 22.69 4.75
N HIS A 70 -5.36 22.32 5.04
CA HIS A 70 -4.34 23.28 5.48
C HIS A 70 -4.08 24.36 4.44
N CYS A 71 -3.88 24.00 3.17
CA CYS A 71 -3.65 24.96 2.10
C CYS A 71 -4.87 25.85 1.88
N MET A 72 -6.07 25.29 1.93
CA MET A 72 -7.31 26.05 1.78
C MET A 72 -7.51 27.04 2.93
N GLN A 73 -7.35 26.61 4.17
CA GLN A 73 -7.67 27.44 5.33
C GLN A 73 -6.62 28.52 5.59
N VAL A 74 -5.33 28.16 5.51
CA VAL A 74 -4.21 29.03 5.89
C VAL A 74 -3.74 29.89 4.73
N HIS A 75 -3.78 29.35 3.51
CA HIS A 75 -3.20 30.00 2.34
C HIS A 75 -4.24 30.38 1.27
N LYS A 76 -5.51 29.99 1.46
CA LYS A 76 -6.59 30.20 0.49
C LYS A 76 -6.28 29.56 -0.87
N GLU A 77 -5.50 28.49 -0.86
CA GLU A 77 -5.09 27.74 -2.04
C GLU A 77 -5.74 26.35 -2.05
N THR A 78 -6.27 25.94 -3.20
CA THR A 78 -6.91 24.63 -3.36
C THR A 78 -5.89 23.63 -3.90
N ILE A 79 -5.79 22.47 -3.25
CA ILE A 79 -5.01 21.33 -3.74
C ILE A 79 -5.98 20.16 -3.95
N ASP A 80 -6.02 19.65 -5.18
CA ASP A 80 -6.85 18.52 -5.62
C ASP A 80 -6.07 17.21 -5.74
N LYS A 81 -4.73 17.27 -5.68
CA LYS A 81 -3.84 16.10 -5.86
C LYS A 81 -2.68 16.10 -4.89
N VAL A 82 -2.31 14.90 -4.42
CA VAL A 82 -1.12 14.71 -3.59
C VAL A 82 0.15 15.01 -4.41
N PRO A 83 1.01 15.95 -3.98
CA PRO A 83 2.25 16.25 -4.68
C PRO A 83 3.22 15.05 -4.73
N ASN A 84 4.01 14.98 -5.80
CA ASN A 84 5.04 13.95 -6.01
C ASN A 84 4.50 12.51 -6.02
N SER A 85 3.21 12.32 -6.29
CA SER A 85 2.58 11.02 -6.42
C SER A 85 2.57 10.52 -7.87
N LEU A 86 2.38 9.21 -8.04
CA LEU A 86 2.09 8.63 -9.35
C LEU A 86 0.75 9.17 -9.87
N PRO A 87 0.60 9.40 -11.19
CA PRO A 87 -0.61 9.99 -11.77
C PRO A 87 -1.91 9.25 -11.43
N ASN A 88 -1.84 7.92 -11.28
CA ASN A 88 -2.96 7.06 -10.94
C ASN A 88 -3.17 6.90 -9.43
N ARG A 89 -2.35 7.55 -8.60
CA ARG A 89 -2.36 7.43 -7.13
C ARG A 89 -2.21 8.80 -6.46
N SER A 90 -2.78 9.82 -7.09
CA SER A 90 -2.67 11.21 -6.62
C SER A 90 -3.92 11.72 -5.92
N ASN A 91 -4.96 10.89 -5.74
CA ASN A 91 -6.23 11.34 -5.17
C ASN A 91 -6.00 11.87 -3.74
N ILE A 92 -6.34 13.15 -3.53
CA ILE A 92 -6.14 13.86 -2.27
C ILE A 92 -7.13 13.44 -1.18
N GLU A 93 -8.24 12.81 -1.55
CA GLU A 93 -9.31 12.40 -0.63
C GLU A 93 -9.02 11.06 0.06
N ILE A 94 -8.09 10.27 -0.48
CA ILE A 94 -7.73 8.97 0.12
C ILE A 94 -6.82 9.22 1.31
N GLU A 95 -7.33 8.88 2.49
CA GLU A 95 -6.59 9.01 3.74
C GLU A 95 -5.68 7.80 3.93
N ILE A 96 -4.38 8.00 3.73
CA ILE A 96 -3.35 6.97 3.95
C ILE A 96 -2.41 7.45 5.04
N TYR A 97 -2.19 6.60 6.03
CA TYR A 97 -1.23 6.81 7.13
C TYR A 97 -0.38 5.56 7.29
N GLY A 98 0.94 5.65 7.08
CA GLY A 98 1.77 4.44 7.02
C GLY A 98 1.28 3.51 5.91
N MET A 99 0.89 2.28 6.27
CA MET A 99 0.28 1.31 5.36
C MET A 99 -1.26 1.23 5.51
N GLU A 100 -1.85 1.96 6.46
CA GLU A 100 -3.29 1.99 6.70
C GLU A 100 -3.99 2.91 5.68
N GLY A 101 -5.20 2.51 5.25
CA GLY A 101 -6.02 3.29 4.32
C GLY A 101 -5.73 3.07 2.83
N ILE A 102 -4.78 2.18 2.48
CA ILE A 102 -4.54 1.77 1.08
C ILE A 102 -5.74 0.96 0.59
N PRO A 103 -6.33 1.27 -0.58
CA PRO A 103 -7.44 0.51 -1.14
C PRO A 103 -7.13 -0.99 -1.28
N PRO A 104 -8.05 -1.91 -0.89
CA PRO A 104 -7.80 -3.35 -0.93
C PRO A 104 -7.42 -3.89 -2.31
N ASP A 105 -7.97 -3.31 -3.38
CA ASP A 105 -7.67 -3.73 -4.75
C ASP A 105 -6.23 -3.38 -5.15
N ASP A 106 -5.69 -2.26 -4.66
CA ASP A 106 -4.30 -1.88 -4.88
C ASP A 106 -3.32 -2.74 -4.08
N ILE A 107 -3.73 -3.22 -2.90
CA ILE A 107 -2.96 -4.18 -2.09
C ILE A 107 -2.83 -5.50 -2.86
N LYS A 108 -3.95 -6.03 -3.36
CA LYS A 108 -3.97 -7.28 -4.15
C LYS A 108 -3.15 -7.16 -5.44
N GLU A 109 -3.24 -6.04 -6.14
CA GLU A 109 -2.46 -5.82 -7.35
C GLU A 109 -0.96 -5.74 -7.04
N HIS A 110 -0.56 -5.12 -5.93
CA HIS A 110 0.82 -5.12 -5.47
C HIS A 110 1.33 -6.54 -5.16
N GLU A 111 0.52 -7.36 -4.48
CA GLU A 111 0.85 -8.76 -4.21
C GLU A 111 1.01 -9.58 -5.49
N ARG A 112 0.09 -9.41 -6.45
CA ARG A 112 0.12 -10.09 -7.76
C ARG A 112 1.36 -9.72 -8.57
N GLN A 113 1.72 -8.44 -8.62
CA GLN A 113 2.93 -7.98 -9.33
C GLN A 113 4.22 -8.54 -8.72
N ARG A 114 4.22 -8.84 -7.41
CA ARG A 114 5.37 -9.49 -6.76
C ARG A 114 5.42 -11.00 -7.01
N GLN A 115 4.26 -11.66 -7.06
CA GLN A 115 4.18 -13.10 -7.35
C GLN A 115 4.54 -13.43 -8.81
N GLY A 116 4.22 -12.54 -9.76
CA GLY A 116 4.58 -12.71 -11.18
C GLY A 116 6.05 -12.44 -11.53
N ARG A 117 6.91 -12.20 -10.52
CA ARG A 117 8.36 -11.97 -10.69
C ARG A 117 9.22 -13.14 -10.20
N MET A 118 8.60 -14.26 -9.81
CA MET A 118 9.26 -15.53 -9.51
C MET A 118 9.33 -16.43 -10.73
#